data_AF-A0A967M0J4-F1
#
_entry.id   AF-A0A967M0J4-F1
#
_cell.length_a   1.000
_cell.length_b   1.000
_cell.length_c   1.000
_cell.angle_alpha   90.00
_cell.angle_beta   90.00
_cell.angle_gamma   90.00
#
_symmetry.space_group_name_H-M   'P 1'
#
loop_
_entity.id
_entity.type
_entity.pdbx_description
1 polymer ?
#
loop_
_entity_poly.entity_id
_entity_poly.type
_entity_poly.pdbx_seq_one_letter_code
_entity_poly.pdbx_strand_id
1 'polypeptide(L)'
;LLEPGDTVSDQSANARLFYLDTISLSFIGGARDLVLTPAGTEEIAFGPQRLDLTNGNLYQLFITDSAGGGLPIEVVLEDDFRP
;
A
#
# COMPACT_ATOMS: atom_id res chain seq x y z
N LEU A 1 1.54 3.99 -3.60
CA LEU A 1 0.58 4.99 -3.07
C LEU A 1 0.29 5.95 -4.19
N LEU A 2 -0.99 6.15 -4.48
CA LEU A 2 -1.46 7.06 -5.51
C LEU A 2 -1.80 8.41 -4.87
N GLU A 3 -1.51 9.51 -5.58
CA GLU A 3 -2.06 10.82 -5.21
C GLU A 3 -3.56 10.84 -5.51
N PRO A 4 -4.34 11.75 -4.89
CA PRO A 4 -5.75 11.88 -5.20
C PRO A 4 -5.99 12.15 -6.70
N GLY A 5 -6.69 11.24 -7.37
CA GLY A 5 -7.02 11.33 -8.80
C GLY A 5 -6.08 10.56 -9.73
N ASP A 6 -5.00 9.98 -9.23
CA ASP A 6 -4.13 9.08 -10.00
C ASP A 6 -4.77 7.70 -10.17
N THR A 7 -4.34 6.97 -11.21
CA THR A 7 -4.69 5.56 -11.43
C THR A 7 -3.45 4.67 -11.53
N VAL A 8 -3.64 3.36 -11.40
CA VAL A 8 -2.56 2.36 -11.59
C VAL A 8 -1.99 2.34 -13.02
N SER A 9 -2.75 2.81 -14.00
CA SER A 9 -2.32 2.87 -15.40
C SER A 9 -1.48 4.13 -15.70
N ASP A 10 -1.61 5.17 -14.88
CA ASP A 10 -0.88 6.44 -15.05
C ASP A 10 0.45 6.46 -14.31
N GLN A 11 0.69 5.50 -13.40
CA GLN A 11 1.81 5.53 -12.47
C GLN A 11 2.59 4.22 -12.45
N SER A 12 3.92 4.33 -12.34
CA SER A 12 4.75 3.17 -12.00
C SER A 12 4.62 2.84 -10.52
N ALA A 13 4.65 1.55 -10.18
CA ALA A 13 4.60 1.11 -8.79
C ALA A 13 5.73 1.77 -7.97
N ASN A 14 5.37 2.46 -6.88
CA ASN A 14 6.35 3.12 -6.00
C ASN A 14 7.27 2.12 -5.28
N ALA A 15 6.83 0.87 -5.17
CA ALA A 15 7.53 -0.21 -4.49
C ALA A 15 7.20 -1.55 -5.16
N ARG A 16 8.13 -2.49 -5.04
CA ARG A 16 7.91 -3.91 -5.35
C ARG A 16 8.27 -4.71 -4.10
N LEU A 17 7.41 -5.64 -3.73
CA LEU A 17 7.57 -6.48 -2.55
C LEU A 17 7.76 -7.93 -2.98
N PHE A 18 8.60 -8.63 -2.23
CA PHE A 18 8.73 -10.08 -2.31
C PHE A 18 8.20 -10.74 -1.03
N TYR A 19 8.07 -12.07 -1.06
CA TYR A 19 7.69 -12.83 0.13
C TYR A 19 8.72 -12.63 1.25
N LEU A 20 8.25 -12.33 2.47
CA LEU A 20 9.06 -11.99 3.65
C LEU A 20 9.97 -10.77 3.48
N ASP A 21 9.52 -9.80 2.67
CA ASP A 21 10.24 -8.55 2.44
C ASP A 21 9.77 -7.42 3.38
N THR A 22 10.56 -6.37 3.50
CA THR A 22 10.21 -5.13 4.19
C THR A 22 10.77 -3.95 3.43
N ILE A 23 9.92 -2.98 3.12
CA ILE A 23 10.31 -1.74 2.46
C ILE A 23 9.88 -0.53 3.30
N SER A 24 10.72 0.50 3.28
CA SER A 24 10.41 1.80 3.85
C SER A 24 10.29 2.82 2.72
N LEU A 25 9.22 3.60 2.74
CA LEU A 25 8.94 4.66 1.78
C LEU A 25 8.69 5.95 2.55
N SER A 26 9.13 7.07 1.98
CA SER A 26 8.90 8.40 2.55
C SER A 26 8.02 9.21 1.61
N PHE A 27 6.99 9.83 2.17
CA PHE A 27 6.05 10.67 1.43
C PHE A 27 5.90 12.02 2.11
N ILE A 28 5.48 13.02 1.35
CA ILE A 28 4.89 14.22 1.93
C ILE A 28 3.52 13.81 2.48
N GLY A 29 3.20 14.27 3.68
CA GLY A 29 1.91 14.06 4.33
C GLY A 29 0.74 14.57 3.48
N GLY A 30 -0.43 14.00 3.76
CA GLY A 30 -1.66 14.21 3.02
C GLY A 30 -2.37 12.90 2.74
N ALA A 31 -3.48 13.01 2.01
CA ALA A 31 -4.28 11.87 1.60
C ALA A 31 -3.61 11.11 0.47
N ARG A 32 -3.57 9.79 0.56
CA ARG A 32 -3.02 8.89 -0.45
C ARG A 32 -3.88 7.64 -0.55
N ASP A 33 -3.93 7.03 -1.73
CA ASP A 33 -4.60 5.74 -1.89
C ASP A 33 -3.56 4.61 -1.92
N LEU A 34 -3.71 3.64 -1.03
CA LEU A 34 -3.01 2.37 -1.08
C LEU A 34 -3.71 1.46 -2.07
N VAL A 35 -2.97 1.08 -3.10
CA VAL A 35 -3.37 0.11 -4.12
C VAL A 35 -2.26 -0.91 -4.27
N LEU A 36 -2.61 -2.20 -4.30
CA LEU A 36 -1.68 -3.29 -4.55
C LEU A 36 -2.11 -4.04 -5.81
N THR A 37 -1.14 -4.33 -6.67
CA THR A 37 -1.33 -5.14 -7.87
C THR A 37 -0.33 -6.31 -7.86
N PRO A 38 -0.67 -7.44 -8.52
CA PRO A 38 0.33 -8.45 -8.84
C PRO A 38 1.47 -7.83 -9.67
N ALA A 39 2.70 -8.24 -9.38
CA ALA A 39 3.87 -7.68 -10.03
C ALA A 39 3.79 -7.79 -11.56
N GLY A 40 4.02 -6.67 -12.24
CA GLY A 40 3.96 -6.60 -13.71
C GLY A 40 2.55 -6.48 -14.29
N THR A 41 1.53 -6.30 -13.45
CA THR A 41 0.14 -6.11 -13.88
C THR A 41 -0.43 -4.82 -13.29
N GLU A 42 -1.52 -4.34 -13.92
CA GLU A 42 -2.35 -3.24 -13.43
C GLU A 42 -3.65 -3.75 -12.77
N GLU A 43 -3.79 -5.06 -12.61
CA GLU A 43 -4.97 -5.66 -11.96
C GLU A 43 -4.93 -5.37 -10.46
N ILE A 44 -5.98 -4.73 -9.94
CA ILE A 44 -6.05 -4.36 -8.52
C ILE A 44 -6.38 -5.61 -7.70
N ALA A 45 -5.43 -6.04 -6.88
CA ALA A 45 -5.60 -7.11 -5.90
C ALA A 45 -6.11 -6.59 -4.54
N PHE A 46 -5.80 -5.34 -4.21
CA PHE A 46 -6.28 -4.66 -3.01
C PHE A 46 -6.39 -3.15 -3.23
N GLY A 47 -7.41 -2.53 -2.61
CA GLY A 47 -7.64 -1.10 -2.64
C GLY A 47 -8.60 -0.64 -3.75
N PRO A 48 -8.71 0.68 -4.00
CA PRO A 48 -8.00 1.75 -3.29
C PRO A 48 -8.45 1.87 -1.83
N GLN A 49 -7.48 1.91 -0.92
CA GLN A 49 -7.72 2.23 0.49
C GLN A 49 -7.10 3.59 0.79
N ARG A 50 -7.94 4.55 1.17
CA ARG A 50 -7.46 5.87 1.56
C ARG A 50 -6.68 5.82 2.87
N LEU A 51 -5.51 6.43 2.86
CA LEU A 51 -4.63 6.68 4.00
C LEU A 51 -4.46 8.19 4.17
N ASP A 52 -4.66 8.71 5.38
CA ASP A 52 -4.41 10.11 5.71
C ASP A 52 -3.10 10.20 6.53
N LEU A 53 -2.01 10.63 5.90
CA LEU A 53 -0.66 10.65 6.48
C LEU A 53 -0.29 12.04 7.01
N THR A 54 0.35 12.11 8.17
CA THR A 54 0.84 13.36 8.78
C THR A 54 2.35 13.43 8.71
N ASN A 55 2.89 14.62 8.40
CA ASN A 55 4.34 14.82 8.38
C ASN A 55 4.96 14.57 9.76
N GLY A 56 6.05 13.82 9.80
CA GLY A 56 6.81 13.54 11.03
C GLY A 56 6.37 12.28 11.78
N ASN A 57 5.29 11.63 11.36
CA ASN A 57 4.83 10.36 11.92
C ASN A 57 5.52 9.15 11.25
N LEU A 58 5.50 8.00 11.92
CA LEU A 58 6.02 6.74 11.42
C LEU A 58 4.89 5.72 11.33
N TYR A 59 4.58 5.32 10.11
CA TYR A 59 3.47 4.41 9.84
C TYR A 59 3.96 3.00 9.58
N GLN A 60 3.27 2.02 10.16
CA GLN A 60 3.50 0.61 9.86
C GLN A 60 2.22 -0.05 9.35
N LEU A 61 2.36 -0.83 8.29
CA LEU A 61 1.32 -1.73 7.81
C LEU A 61 1.92 -3.07 7.41
N PHE A 62 1.13 -4.12 7.54
CA PHE A 62 1.46 -5.45 7.07
C PHE A 62 0.59 -5.80 5.88
N ILE A 63 1.22 -6.41 4.87
CA ILE A 63 0.52 -6.98 3.72
C ILE A 63 0.61 -8.49 3.89
N THR A 64 -0.54 -9.11 4.05
CA THR A 64 -0.68 -10.56 4.24
C THR A 64 -1.54 -11.13 3.13
N ASP A 65 -1.52 -12.44 3.01
CA ASP A 65 -2.29 -13.17 2.03
C ASP A 65 -3.09 -14.28 2.71
N SER A 66 -3.93 -14.97 1.94
CA SER A 66 -4.73 -16.06 2.50
C SER A 66 -3.84 -17.20 3.02
N ALA A 67 -4.33 -17.96 3.99
CA ALA A 67 -3.60 -19.12 4.50
C ALA A 67 -3.25 -20.10 3.36
N GLY A 68 -1.97 -20.35 3.13
CA GLY A 68 -1.47 -21.15 2.01
C GLY A 68 -0.97 -20.33 0.81
N GLY A 69 -1.10 -19.01 0.87
CA GLY A 69 -0.57 -18.05 -0.09
C GLY A 69 -1.60 -17.54 -1.09
N GLY A 70 -1.38 -16.34 -1.62
CA GLY A 70 -2.20 -15.76 -2.70
C GLY A 70 -3.50 -15.11 -2.25
N LEU A 71 -4.40 -14.82 -3.19
CA LEU A 71 -5.59 -13.99 -2.94
C LEU A 71 -6.59 -14.63 -1.94
N PRO A 72 -7.32 -13.81 -1.15
CA PRO A 72 -7.27 -12.35 -1.11
C PRO A 72 -6.00 -11.80 -0.44
N ILE A 73 -5.54 -10.64 -0.90
CA ILE A 73 -4.57 -9.84 -0.16
C ILE A 73 -5.30 -9.11 0.96
N GLU A 74 -4.70 -9.10 2.14
CA GLU A 74 -5.16 -8.36 3.30
C GLU A 74 -4.11 -7.32 3.69
N VAL A 75 -4.59 -6.15 4.15
CA VAL A 75 -3.74 -5.10 4.69
C VAL A 75 -4.14 -4.84 6.13
N VAL A 76 -3.17 -4.96 7.03
CA VAL A 76 -3.32 -4.65 8.44
C VAL A 76 -2.58 -3.34 8.72
N LEU A 77 -3.35 -2.29 9.00
CA LEU A 77 -2.81 -0.99 9.41
C LEU A 77 -2.52 -1.00 10.92
N GLU A 78 -1.30 -0.63 11.29
CA GLU A 78 -0.80 -0.62 12.66
C GLU A 78 -0.37 0.80 13.08
N ASP A 79 0.86 0.97 13.55
CA ASP A 79 1.39 2.18 14.18
C ASP A 79 1.01 3.48 13.45
N ASP A 80 0.68 4.50 14.24
CA ASP A 80 0.21 5.83 13.84
C ASP A 80 -1.03 5.90 12.91
N PHE A 81 -1.61 4.78 12.45
CA PHE A 81 -2.90 4.78 11.71
C PHE A 81 -4.14 4.82 12.61
N ARG A 82 -3.96 4.52 13.90
CA ARG A 82 -5.02 4.58 14.92
C ARG A 82 -4.58 5.56 16.01
N PRO A 83 -5.47 6.47 16.47
CA PRO A 83 -5.15 7.43 17.53
C PRO A 83 -4.94 6.76 18.90
#